data_AF-A0A936CCN1-F1
#
_entry.id   AF-A0A936CCN1-F1
#
_cell.length_a   1.000
_cell.length_b   1.000
_cell.length_c   1.000
_cell.angle_alpha   90.00
_cell.angle_beta   90.00
_cell.angle_gamma   90.00
#
_symmetry.space_group_name_H-M   'P 1'
#
loop_
_entity.id
_entity.type
_entity.pdbx_description
1 polymer ?
#
loop_
_entity_poly.entity_id
_entity_poly.type
_entity_poly.pdbx_seq_one_letter_code
_entity_poly.pdbx_strand_id
1 'polypeptide(L)'
;MYFLTLAAGTHRLAVRAIGFAPFDTTIDLRASQTLDIALQRSQVTLATVAVTATSEQADIDPKSLDMSIARLDVTTLRQCPRRSGKWTRSAASPCSPACRRRATSTAAINVRGGGADQNLILLDEATIYNPAHILGFLSVFNSDAVDDATLYKGAIPPRFGGRLSSVVDLRQREGNANDFAGSATIGLLASRLAVEGPLKGKGSWLIAARRSYADLFAKASSDPDIKNSIAYFYDLNAKATKPLGDHGTLVASGFLGRDRFGAGDMFSAGWGTSRGRCAGTRSCARASIPRSRSPPATTTIA
;
A
#
# COMPACT_ATOMS: atom_id res chain seq x y z
N MET A 1 -30.64 -11.26 2.99
CA MET A 1 -32.12 -11.19 3.06
C MET A 1 -32.60 -12.58 3.43
N TYR A 2 -33.33 -12.71 4.53
CA TYR A 2 -33.86 -13.99 5.01
C TYR A 2 -35.38 -13.92 5.00
N PHE A 3 -36.04 -15.02 4.66
CA PHE A 3 -37.49 -15.15 4.70
C PHE A 3 -37.86 -16.26 5.68
N LEU A 4 -38.73 -15.94 6.63
CA LEU A 4 -39.21 -16.86 7.67
C LEU A 4 -40.73 -16.87 7.62
N THR A 5 -41.32 -18.07 7.50
CA THR A 5 -42.77 -18.26 7.55
C THR A 5 -43.12 -18.87 8.90
N LEU A 6 -43.91 -18.14 9.70
CA LEU A 6 -44.29 -18.51 11.05
C LEU A 6 -45.81 -18.42 11.20
N ALA A 7 -46.40 -19.21 12.09
CA ALA A 7 -47.82 -19.12 12.42
C ALA A 7 -48.12 -17.78 13.13
N ALA A 8 -49.36 -17.29 13.02
CA ALA A 8 -49.78 -16.07 13.71
C ALA A 8 -49.64 -16.22 15.23
N GLY A 9 -49.08 -15.20 15.89
CA GLY A 9 -48.83 -15.19 17.33
C GLY A 9 -47.52 -14.52 17.72
N THR A 10 -47.23 -14.56 19.02
CA THR A 10 -46.05 -13.93 19.61
C THR A 10 -44.83 -14.84 19.50
N HIS A 11 -43.79 -14.39 18.81
CA HIS A 11 -42.53 -15.12 18.61
C HIS A 11 -41.34 -14.33 19.11
N ARG A 12 -40.35 -15.02 19.68
CA ARG A 12 -39.06 -14.42 20.04
C ARG A 12 -38.10 -14.52 18.87
N LEU A 13 -37.63 -13.37 18.40
CA LEU A 13 -36.67 -13.26 17.31
C LEU A 13 -35.29 -12.96 17.89
N ALA A 14 -34.37 -13.92 17.74
CA ALA A 14 -32.97 -13.75 18.11
C ALA A 14 -32.09 -13.77 16.85
N VAL A 15 -31.33 -12.70 16.64
CA VAL A 15 -30.37 -12.59 15.52
C VAL A 15 -28.96 -12.55 16.07
N ARG A 16 -28.12 -13.46 15.58
CA ARG A 16 -26.70 -13.58 15.96
C ARG A 16 -25.83 -13.48 14.72
N ALA A 17 -24.82 -12.64 14.78
CA ALA A 17 -23.81 -12.51 13.73
C ALA A 17 -22.43 -12.32 14.38
N ILE A 18 -21.40 -12.88 13.76
CA ILE A 18 -20.02 -12.78 14.25
C ILE A 18 -19.59 -11.30 14.23
N GLY A 19 -19.03 -10.81 15.34
CA GLY A 19 -18.59 -9.41 15.48
C GLY A 19 -19.69 -8.41 15.85
N PHE A 20 -20.93 -8.88 16.10
CA PHE A 20 -22.06 -8.05 16.50
C PHE A 20 -22.65 -8.54 17.83
N ALA A 21 -23.22 -7.62 18.61
CA ALA A 21 -23.94 -7.96 19.84
C ALA A 21 -25.21 -8.74 19.47
N PRO A 22 -25.60 -9.76 20.26
CA PRO A 22 -26.82 -10.51 20.02
C PRO A 22 -28.03 -9.56 20.12
N PHE A 23 -28.91 -9.62 19.13
CA PHE A 23 -30.16 -8.87 19.12
C PHE A 23 -31.32 -9.80 19.46
N ASP A 24 -32.11 -9.44 20.46
CA ASP A 24 -33.22 -10.23 20.98
C ASP A 24 -34.46 -9.35 21.14
N THR A 25 -35.55 -9.74 20.49
CA THR A 25 -36.82 -8.99 20.55
C THR A 25 -38.01 -9.93 20.43
N THR A 26 -39.17 -9.46 20.86
CA THR A 26 -40.44 -10.19 20.74
C THR A 26 -41.28 -9.53 19.65
N ILE A 27 -41.70 -10.31 18.66
CA ILE A 27 -42.57 -9.87 17.58
C ILE A 27 -43.96 -10.49 17.74
N ASP A 28 -45.00 -9.67 17.61
CA ASP A 28 -46.39 -10.14 17.52
C ASP A 28 -46.78 -10.21 16.03
N LEU A 29 -46.83 -11.42 15.48
CA LEU A 29 -47.05 -11.64 14.05
C LEU A 29 -48.55 -11.79 13.78
N ARG A 30 -49.19 -10.70 13.33
CA ARG A 30 -50.60 -10.68 12.91
C ARG A 30 -50.79 -10.68 11.40
N ALA A 31 -49.77 -10.24 10.65
CA ALA A 31 -49.72 -10.20 9.20
C ALA A 31 -48.25 -10.22 8.71
N SER A 32 -48.04 -10.36 7.40
CA SER A 32 -46.71 -10.28 6.79
C SER A 32 -46.04 -8.94 7.08
N GLN A 33 -44.83 -8.97 7.62
CA GLN A 33 -44.05 -7.78 7.98
C GLN A 33 -42.60 -7.92 7.54
N THR A 34 -41.99 -6.81 7.13
CA THR A 34 -40.56 -6.71 6.83
C THR A 34 -39.89 -5.92 7.95
N LEU A 35 -38.84 -6.47 8.54
CA LEU A 35 -38.13 -5.85 9.65
C LEU A 35 -36.65 -5.63 9.28
N ASP A 36 -36.24 -4.37 9.27
CA ASP A 36 -34.84 -3.99 9.08
C ASP A 36 -34.14 -3.87 10.44
N ILE A 37 -33.22 -4.78 10.72
CA ILE A 37 -32.49 -4.85 12.00
C ILE A 37 -31.05 -4.38 11.81
N ALA A 38 -30.70 -3.24 12.41
CA ALA A 38 -29.31 -2.76 12.47
C ALA A 38 -28.62 -3.33 13.72
N LEU A 39 -27.68 -4.26 13.52
CA LEU A 39 -26.91 -4.85 14.61
C LEU A 39 -25.79 -3.90 15.08
N GLN A 40 -25.63 -3.75 16.40
CA GLN A 40 -24.49 -3.04 16.98
C GLN A 40 -23.24 -3.93 16.98
N ARG A 41 -22.10 -3.40 16.54
CA ARG A 41 -20.82 -4.15 16.62
C ARG A 41 -20.47 -4.38 18.09
N SER A 42 -20.21 -5.64 18.43
CA SER A 42 -19.66 -5.97 19.74
C SER A 42 -18.17 -5.69 19.72
N GLN A 43 -17.70 -4.82 20.60
CA GLN A 43 -16.27 -4.66 20.83
C GLN A 43 -15.79 -5.90 21.59
N VAL A 44 -15.20 -6.86 20.88
CA VAL A 44 -14.54 -8.00 21.49
C VAL A 44 -13.28 -7.50 22.16
N THR A 45 -13.31 -7.32 23.47
CA THR A 45 -12.09 -7.14 24.28
C THR A 45 -11.39 -8.49 24.32
N LEU A 46 -10.42 -8.69 23.43
CA LEU A 46 -9.62 -9.91 23.38
C LEU A 46 -8.81 -10.03 24.67
N ALA A 47 -9.01 -11.11 25.41
CA ALA A 47 -8.05 -11.54 26.42
C ALA A 47 -6.72 -11.86 25.73
N THR A 48 -5.62 -11.47 26.37
CA THR A 48 -4.26 -11.61 25.85
C THR A 48 -4.00 -13.04 25.37
N VAL A 49 -3.81 -13.22 24.06
CA VAL A 49 -3.33 -14.47 23.49
C VAL A 49 -1.83 -14.50 23.70
N ALA A 50 -1.34 -15.48 24.49
CA ALA A 50 0.07 -15.78 24.55
C ALA A 50 0.51 -16.32 23.18
N VAL A 51 1.26 -15.50 22.43
CA VAL A 51 1.86 -15.90 21.16
C VAL A 51 3.03 -16.84 21.47
N THR A 52 2.76 -18.14 21.51
CA THR A 52 3.81 -19.14 21.35
C THR A 52 4.15 -19.19 19.86
N ALA A 53 5.35 -18.73 19.50
CA ALA A 53 5.85 -18.81 18.14
C ALA A 53 5.95 -20.28 17.72
N THR A 54 4.90 -20.78 17.07
CA THR A 54 5.04 -21.94 16.20
C THR A 54 5.50 -21.36 14.89
N SER A 55 6.77 -21.55 14.57
CA SER A 55 7.30 -21.34 13.23
C SER A 55 6.47 -22.22 12.30
N GLU A 56 5.38 -21.70 11.75
CA GLU A 56 4.88 -22.22 10.49
C GLU A 56 6.04 -22.08 9.51
N GLN A 57 6.63 -23.21 9.14
CA GLN A 57 7.38 -23.32 7.90
C GLN A 57 6.57 -22.55 6.86
N ALA A 58 7.14 -21.46 6.32
CA ALA A 58 6.60 -20.90 5.10
C ALA A 58 6.45 -22.09 4.13
N ASP A 59 5.23 -22.33 3.67
CA ASP A 59 4.93 -23.28 2.61
C ASP A 59 5.57 -22.74 1.33
N ILE A 60 6.91 -22.80 1.28
CA ILE A 60 7.71 -22.46 0.13
C ILE A 60 7.52 -23.65 -0.79
N ASP A 61 6.55 -23.56 -1.70
CA ASP A 61 6.50 -24.41 -2.87
C ASP A 61 7.89 -24.40 -3.50
N PRO A 62 8.63 -25.53 -3.53
CA PRO A 62 9.97 -25.60 -4.10
C PRO A 62 9.99 -25.31 -5.61
N LYS A 63 8.83 -25.16 -6.26
CA LYS A 63 8.68 -24.68 -7.64
C LYS A 63 8.52 -23.15 -7.76
N SER A 64 8.40 -22.42 -6.66
CA SER A 64 8.33 -20.96 -6.70
C SER A 64 9.69 -20.36 -7.09
N LEU A 65 9.76 -19.74 -8.27
CA LEU A 65 10.97 -19.13 -8.86
C LEU A 65 11.40 -17.82 -8.15
N ASP A 66 10.93 -17.58 -6.92
CA ASP A 66 10.98 -16.28 -6.26
C ASP A 66 12.34 -15.98 -5.59
N MET A 67 13.38 -16.82 -5.77
CA MET A 67 14.73 -16.59 -5.20
C MET A 67 15.37 -15.25 -5.61
N SER A 68 14.98 -14.70 -6.77
CA SER A 68 15.44 -13.41 -7.26
C SER A 68 14.49 -12.24 -6.98
N ILE A 69 13.37 -12.49 -6.30
CA ILE A 69 12.36 -11.50 -5.93
C ILE A 69 12.48 -11.21 -4.44
N ALA A 70 12.58 -9.94 -4.07
CA ALA A 70 12.48 -9.51 -2.68
C ALA A 70 11.23 -8.65 -2.53
N ARG A 71 10.23 -9.16 -1.81
CA ARG A 71 9.05 -8.37 -1.42
C ARG A 71 9.35 -7.70 -0.08
N LEU A 72 9.21 -6.38 -0.04
CA LEU A 72 9.29 -5.60 1.18
C LEU A 72 7.92 -4.99 1.46
N ASP A 73 7.26 -5.52 2.48
CA ASP A 73 6.08 -4.86 3.04
C ASP A 73 6.53 -3.59 3.78
N VAL A 74 5.85 -2.48 3.51
CA VAL A 74 6.12 -1.20 4.14
C VAL A 74 5.86 -1.24 5.65
N THR A 75 4.98 -2.13 6.14
CA THR A 75 4.80 -2.37 7.59
C THR A 75 6.08 -2.86 8.26
N THR A 76 6.82 -3.75 7.61
CA THR A 76 8.13 -4.24 8.07
C THR A 76 9.20 -3.15 7.99
N LEU A 77 9.15 -2.29 6.95
CA LEU A 77 10.03 -1.11 6.83
C LEU A 77 9.76 -0.05 7.91
N ARG A 78 8.52 0.09 8.39
CA ARG A 78 8.17 0.97 9.52
C ARG A 78 8.76 0.46 10.84
N GLN A 79 8.83 -0.85 11.01
CA GLN A 79 9.38 -1.50 12.22
C GLN A 79 10.91 -1.60 12.21
N CYS A 80 11.55 -1.49 11.04
CA CYS A 80 13.00 -1.42 10.96
C CYS A 80 13.50 -0.08 11.54
N PRO A 81 14.31 -0.08 12.61
CA PRO A 81 14.81 1.14 13.21
C PRO A 81 15.57 1.95 12.16
N ARG A 82 15.08 3.16 11.85
CA ARG A 82 15.83 4.12 11.06
C ARG A 82 17.04 4.52 11.89
N ARG A 83 18.22 4.05 11.47
CA ARG A 83 19.50 4.29 12.15
C ARG A 83 19.89 5.77 12.05
N SER A 84 19.24 6.62 12.84
CA SER A 84 19.72 7.95 13.21
C SER A 84 20.30 7.86 14.62
N GLY A 85 21.61 7.57 14.68
CA GLY A 85 22.45 7.90 15.83
C GLY A 85 22.02 7.36 17.20
N LYS A 86 22.01 6.04 17.38
CA LYS A 86 22.50 5.34 18.59
C LYS A 86 22.42 3.84 18.36
N TRP A 87 23.55 3.16 18.57
CA TRP A 87 23.62 1.70 18.55
C TRP A 87 22.92 1.16 19.80
N THR A 88 21.77 0.51 19.63
CA THR A 88 21.24 -0.42 20.64
C THR A 88 21.45 -1.85 20.13
N ARG A 89 22.03 -2.67 21.00
CA ARG A 89 22.67 -3.97 20.71
C ARG A 89 21.68 -5.11 20.42
N SER A 90 20.42 -4.80 20.11
CA SER A 90 19.33 -5.78 19.96
C SER A 90 18.55 -5.69 18.64
N ALA A 91 18.97 -4.87 17.67
CA ALA A 91 18.39 -4.87 16.32
C ALA A 91 19.23 -5.74 15.36
N ALA A 92 19.28 -7.05 15.61
CA ALA A 92 19.91 -8.02 14.72
C ALA A 92 18.85 -8.72 13.86
N SER A 93 18.20 -7.98 12.96
CA SER A 93 17.57 -8.59 11.79
C SER A 93 18.19 -7.97 10.54
N PRO A 94 19.01 -8.72 9.77
CA PRO A 94 19.62 -8.21 8.57
C PRO A 94 18.53 -7.95 7.53
N CYS A 95 18.41 -6.70 7.11
CA CYS A 95 17.82 -6.37 5.81
C CYS A 95 18.51 -7.27 4.76
N SER A 96 17.72 -8.01 3.97
CA SER A 96 18.15 -9.11 3.08
C SER A 96 19.61 -8.99 2.55
N PRO A 97 20.44 -10.05 2.68
CA PRO A 97 21.88 -10.02 2.36
C PRO A 97 22.22 -9.69 0.89
N ALA A 98 21.23 -9.68 -0.01
CA ALA A 98 21.41 -9.33 -1.41
C ALA A 98 21.42 -7.80 -1.68
N CYS A 99 21.10 -6.97 -0.70
CA CYS A 99 21.16 -5.52 -0.82
C CYS A 99 22.32 -4.98 0.00
N ARG A 100 23.49 -4.81 -0.62
CA ARG A 100 24.56 -4.03 0.01
C ARG A 100 24.13 -2.57 0.00
N ARG A 101 23.48 -2.11 1.07
CA ARG A 101 23.45 -0.67 1.40
C ARG A 101 24.88 -0.27 1.74
N ARG A 102 25.65 0.15 0.74
CA ARG A 102 26.85 0.96 1.00
C ARG A 102 26.36 2.14 1.84
N ALA A 103 27.06 2.45 2.92
CA ALA A 103 26.70 3.53 3.82
C ALA A 103 26.67 4.85 3.03
N THR A 104 25.53 5.19 2.45
CA THR A 104 25.35 6.44 1.71
C THR A 104 23.87 6.73 1.73
N SER A 105 23.53 7.89 2.26
CA SER A 105 22.24 8.53 2.19
C SER A 105 21.88 8.89 0.74
N THR A 106 21.77 7.89 -0.13
CA THR A 106 21.46 8.07 -1.55
C THR A 106 20.36 7.08 -1.92
N ALA A 107 19.21 7.56 -2.39
CA ALA A 107 18.11 6.73 -2.90
C ALA A 107 18.47 5.99 -4.22
N ALA A 108 19.72 6.11 -4.67
CA ALA A 108 20.31 5.33 -5.74
C ALA A 108 20.54 3.87 -5.27
N ILE A 109 19.78 2.94 -5.85
CA ILE A 109 19.89 1.51 -5.58
C ILE A 109 20.87 0.91 -6.61
N ASN A 110 21.81 0.08 -6.18
CA ASN A 110 22.66 -0.71 -7.09
C ASN A 110 22.34 -2.19 -6.84
N VAL A 111 22.00 -2.93 -7.89
CA VAL A 111 21.63 -4.35 -7.80
C VAL A 111 22.63 -5.15 -8.62
N ARG A 112 23.24 -6.17 -8.01
CA ARG A 112 24.20 -7.09 -8.67
C ARG A 112 25.32 -6.38 -9.46
N GLY A 113 25.76 -5.21 -9.01
CA GLY A 113 26.82 -4.42 -9.67
C GLY A 113 26.35 -3.53 -10.82
N GLY A 114 25.05 -3.54 -11.15
CA GLY A 114 24.46 -2.58 -12.09
C GLY A 114 24.39 -1.17 -11.51
N GLY A 115 24.55 -0.17 -12.39
CA GLY A 115 24.46 1.24 -12.05
C GLY A 115 23.06 1.66 -11.61
N ALA A 116 22.95 2.78 -10.90
CA ALA A 116 21.67 3.29 -10.40
C ALA A 116 20.68 3.62 -11.53
N ASP A 117 21.19 4.01 -12.69
CA ASP A 117 20.49 4.32 -13.94
C ASP A 117 19.99 3.08 -14.71
N GLN A 118 20.49 1.88 -14.35
CA GLN A 118 20.13 0.62 -15.01
C GLN A 118 18.93 -0.08 -14.36
N ASN A 119 18.38 0.50 -13.29
CA ASN A 119 17.19 -0.01 -12.61
C ASN A 119 15.93 0.70 -13.11
N LEU A 120 14.86 -0.05 -13.33
CA LEU A 120 13.54 0.52 -13.59
C LEU A 120 12.80 0.66 -12.27
N ILE A 121 12.36 1.87 -11.94
CA ILE A 121 11.56 2.12 -10.75
C ILE A 121 10.18 2.56 -11.20
N LEU A 122 9.16 1.86 -10.72
CA LEU A 122 7.76 2.06 -11.04
C LEU A 122 7.00 2.43 -9.78
N LEU A 123 6.10 3.41 -9.89
CA LEU A 123 5.10 3.72 -8.88
C LEU A 123 3.72 3.60 -9.53
N ASP A 124 2.93 2.62 -9.12
CA ASP A 124 1.70 2.21 -9.80
C ASP A 124 1.93 2.08 -11.32
N GLU A 125 2.98 1.36 -11.71
CA GLU A 125 3.42 1.16 -13.12
C GLU A 125 3.92 2.43 -13.86
N ALA A 126 3.89 3.62 -13.23
CA ALA A 126 4.46 4.82 -13.82
C ALA A 126 5.97 4.90 -13.56
N THR A 127 6.78 5.10 -14.60
CA THR A 127 8.24 5.17 -14.47
C THR A 127 8.71 6.42 -13.73
N ILE A 128 9.43 6.23 -12.62
CA ILE A 128 10.07 7.27 -11.82
C ILE A 128 11.57 7.25 -12.12
N TYR A 129 12.07 8.30 -12.76
CA TYR A 129 13.49 8.38 -13.18
C TYR A 129 14.42 8.79 -12.06
N ASN A 130 13.97 9.61 -11.12
CA ASN A 130 14.72 9.97 -9.93
C ASN A 130 13.88 9.64 -8.70
N PRO A 131 14.22 8.56 -7.99
CA PRO A 131 13.54 8.17 -6.75
C PRO A 131 14.04 8.98 -5.54
N ALA A 132 14.80 10.07 -5.75
CA ALA A 132 15.47 10.80 -4.68
C ALA A 132 15.12 12.29 -4.63
N HIS A 133 14.91 12.76 -3.40
CA HIS A 133 14.96 14.15 -3.01
C HIS A 133 16.33 14.51 -2.42
N ILE A 134 16.69 15.80 -2.50
CA ILE A 134 17.94 16.38 -1.97
C ILE A 134 19.16 15.56 -2.40
N LEU A 135 19.41 15.51 -3.72
CA LEU A 135 20.60 14.86 -4.33
C LEU A 135 20.81 13.39 -3.94
N GLY A 136 19.78 12.69 -3.46
CA GLY A 136 19.92 11.32 -2.96
C GLY A 136 19.50 11.15 -1.50
N PHE A 137 19.56 12.20 -0.68
CA PHE A 137 19.47 12.08 0.78
C PHE A 137 18.16 11.44 1.26
N LEU A 138 17.05 11.72 0.58
CA LEU A 138 15.73 11.25 0.97
C LEU A 138 15.05 10.54 -0.19
N SER A 139 14.35 9.44 0.09
CA SER A 139 13.55 8.75 -0.92
C SER A 139 12.26 9.52 -1.20
N VAL A 140 11.87 9.65 -2.47
CA VAL A 140 10.57 10.20 -2.89
C VAL A 140 9.40 9.33 -2.44
N PHE A 141 9.65 8.07 -2.09
CA PHE A 141 8.62 7.13 -1.66
C PHE A 141 8.22 7.41 -0.21
N ASN A 142 6.99 7.87 -0.04
CA ASN A 142 6.40 8.10 1.26
C ASN A 142 5.80 6.79 1.80
N SER A 143 6.27 6.32 2.95
CA SER A 143 5.74 5.12 3.59
C SER A 143 4.27 5.23 4.00
N ASP A 144 3.71 6.44 4.08
CA ASP A 144 2.28 6.66 4.32
C ASP A 144 1.43 6.55 3.05
N ALA A 145 2.07 6.62 1.88
CA ALA A 145 1.43 6.55 0.57
C ALA A 145 1.72 5.25 -0.19
N VAL A 146 2.74 4.49 0.20
CA VAL A 146 3.17 3.23 -0.43
C VAL A 146 2.87 2.07 0.50
N ASP A 147 2.31 1.00 -0.04
CA ASP A 147 1.90 -0.21 0.69
C ASP A 147 2.84 -1.38 0.41
N ASP A 148 3.13 -1.62 -0.88
CA ASP A 148 4.00 -2.71 -1.32
C ASP A 148 5.20 -2.19 -2.11
N ALA A 149 6.35 -2.84 -1.89
CA ALA A 149 7.55 -2.66 -2.66
C ALA A 149 8.14 -4.02 -3.08
N THR A 150 8.04 -4.34 -4.36
CA THR A 150 8.60 -5.56 -4.91
C THR A 150 9.86 -5.25 -5.73
N LEU A 151 10.99 -5.83 -5.33
CA LEU A 151 12.27 -5.74 -6.05
C LEU A 151 12.54 -7.05 -6.81
N TYR A 152 12.58 -6.97 -8.13
CA TYR A 152 13.02 -8.04 -9.02
C TYR A 152 14.51 -7.85 -9.33
N LYS A 153 15.37 -8.69 -8.75
CA LYS A 153 16.84 -8.68 -8.96
C LYS A 153 17.30 -9.60 -10.10
N GLY A 154 16.35 -10.32 -10.72
CA GLY A 154 16.53 -11.35 -11.73
C GLY A 154 15.19 -12.02 -12.03
N ALA A 155 15.09 -12.79 -13.11
CA ALA A 155 13.83 -13.36 -13.60
C ALA A 155 12.70 -12.30 -13.69
N ILE A 156 13.05 -11.13 -14.25
CA ILE A 156 12.14 -9.99 -14.38
C ILE A 156 10.98 -10.40 -15.30
N PRO A 157 9.71 -10.23 -14.87
CA PRO A 157 8.56 -10.52 -15.71
C PRO A 157 8.65 -9.81 -17.08
N PRO A 158 8.32 -10.48 -18.20
CA PRO A 158 8.45 -9.91 -19.55
C PRO A 158 7.73 -8.57 -19.74
N ARG A 159 6.64 -8.34 -18.99
CA ARG A 159 5.88 -7.07 -18.98
C ARG A 159 6.71 -5.82 -18.64
N PHE A 160 7.85 -5.98 -17.96
CA PHE A 160 8.70 -4.85 -17.56
C PHE A 160 9.84 -4.56 -18.57
N GLY A 161 9.95 -5.34 -19.66
CA GLY A 161 10.94 -5.15 -20.72
C GLY A 161 12.38 -5.52 -20.33
N GLY A 162 13.33 -5.16 -21.20
CA GLY A 162 14.74 -5.60 -21.11
C GLY A 162 15.63 -4.74 -20.22
N ARG A 163 15.32 -4.62 -18.92
CA ARG A 163 16.17 -3.87 -17.97
C ARG A 163 17.39 -4.68 -17.57
N LEU A 164 18.55 -4.02 -17.54
CA LEU A 164 19.86 -4.65 -17.39
C LEU A 164 20.17 -5.06 -15.93
N SER A 165 19.60 -4.37 -14.94
CA SER A 165 19.95 -4.57 -13.52
C SER A 165 18.78 -5.08 -12.68
N SER A 166 17.71 -4.30 -12.53
CA SER A 166 16.56 -4.68 -11.70
C SER A 166 15.29 -3.90 -12.03
N VAL A 167 14.16 -4.39 -11.52
CA VAL A 167 12.89 -3.66 -11.50
C VAL A 167 12.41 -3.50 -10.06
N VAL A 168 12.10 -2.28 -9.66
CA VAL A 168 11.46 -1.94 -8.40
C VAL A 168 10.02 -1.54 -8.72
N ASP A 169 9.06 -2.37 -8.35
CA ASP A 169 7.63 -2.14 -8.54
C ASP A 169 7.02 -1.70 -7.20
N LEU A 170 6.58 -0.44 -7.12
CA LEU A 170 5.99 0.14 -5.92
C LEU A 170 4.50 0.36 -6.15
N ARG A 171 3.70 0.00 -5.16
CA ARG A 171 2.26 0.20 -5.20
C ARG A 171 1.83 1.19 -4.14
N GLN A 172 1.07 2.19 -4.58
CA GLN A 172 0.45 3.13 -3.66
C GLN A 172 -0.68 2.45 -2.88
N ARG A 173 -0.79 2.80 -1.60
CA ARG A 173 -1.84 2.34 -0.70
C ARG A 173 -3.22 2.75 -1.21
N GLU A 174 -4.20 1.87 -1.06
CA GLU A 174 -5.60 2.23 -1.31
C GLU A 174 -6.19 2.97 -0.12
N GLY A 175 -7.07 3.94 -0.38
CA GLY A 175 -7.76 4.65 0.70
C GLY A 175 -8.81 3.77 1.38
N ASN A 176 -9.31 4.22 2.53
CA ASN A 176 -10.38 3.54 3.26
C ASN A 176 -11.76 3.82 2.62
N ALA A 177 -12.44 2.77 2.16
CA ALA A 177 -13.75 2.88 1.49
C ALA A 177 -14.95 2.96 2.45
N ASN A 178 -14.73 2.79 3.76
CA ASN A 178 -15.79 2.77 4.78
C ASN A 178 -15.76 4.06 5.62
N ASP A 179 -14.59 4.41 6.13
CA ASP A 179 -14.41 5.48 7.11
C ASP A 179 -13.41 6.51 6.62
N PHE A 180 -13.61 7.76 7.04
CA PHE A 180 -12.60 8.79 6.88
C PHE A 180 -11.49 8.57 7.91
N ALA A 181 -10.24 8.60 7.44
CA ALA A 181 -9.07 8.47 8.30
C ALA A 181 -7.97 9.45 7.87
N GLY A 182 -7.12 9.83 8.81
CA GLY A 182 -6.00 10.71 8.52
C GLY A 182 -4.88 10.54 9.54
N SER A 183 -3.67 10.84 9.09
CA SER A 183 -2.48 10.85 9.93
C SER A 183 -1.65 12.09 9.61
N ALA A 184 -1.14 12.71 10.66
CA ALA A 184 -0.19 13.81 10.57
C ALA A 184 1.03 13.45 11.40
N THR A 185 2.22 13.73 10.89
CA THR A 185 3.48 13.49 11.59
C THR A 185 4.37 14.69 11.41
N ILE A 186 4.74 15.32 12.52
CA ILE A 186 5.72 16.40 12.54
C ILE A 186 7.06 15.76 12.91
N GLY A 187 8.03 15.84 12.00
CA GLY A 187 9.39 15.38 12.23
C GLY A 187 10.36 16.54 12.17
N LEU A 188 11.54 16.37 12.79
CA LEU A 188 12.60 17.38 12.78
C LEU A 188 13.00 17.79 11.36
N LEU A 189 13.07 16.85 10.41
CA LEU A 189 13.52 17.14 9.04
C LEU A 189 12.36 17.40 8.06
N ALA A 190 11.20 16.81 8.31
CA ALA A 190 10.04 16.89 7.43
C ALA A 190 8.75 16.52 8.15
N SER A 191 7.67 17.17 7.75
CA SER A 191 6.31 16.78 8.12
C SER A 191 5.62 16.00 7.01
N ARG A 192 4.70 15.13 7.43
CA ARG A 192 3.86 14.30 6.58
C ARG A 192 2.42 14.50 6.98
N LEU A 193 1.55 14.49 5.99
CA LEU A 193 0.10 14.47 6.13
C LEU A 193 -0.44 13.43 5.18
N ALA A 194 -1.30 12.54 5.65
CA ALA A 194 -2.06 11.62 4.82
C ALA A 194 -3.52 11.68 5.23
N VAL A 195 -4.41 11.73 4.25
CA VAL A 195 -5.85 11.77 4.44
C VAL A 195 -6.50 10.83 3.45
N GLU A 196 -7.45 10.05 3.91
CA GLU A 196 -8.17 9.08 3.10
C GLU A 196 -9.64 9.00 3.51
N GLY A 197 -10.45 8.50 2.59
CA GLY A 197 -11.84 8.24 2.91
C GLY A 197 -12.66 7.70 1.75
N PRO A 198 -13.96 7.51 1.99
CA PRO A 198 -14.87 6.94 1.01
C PRO A 198 -15.16 7.93 -0.13
N LEU A 199 -15.33 7.39 -1.32
CA LEU A 199 -15.88 8.10 -2.48
C LEU A 199 -17.39 7.82 -2.58
N LYS A 200 -18.19 8.82 -2.98
CA LYS A 200 -19.64 8.67 -3.13
C LYS A 200 -19.98 7.50 -4.07
N GLY A 201 -20.81 6.56 -3.61
CA GLY A 201 -21.32 5.45 -4.43
C GLY A 201 -20.42 4.21 -4.47
N LYS A 202 -19.61 3.98 -3.44
CA LYS A 202 -18.57 2.92 -3.30
C LYS A 202 -17.25 3.31 -3.98
N GLY A 203 -16.16 3.21 -3.22
CA GLY A 203 -14.81 3.57 -3.64
C GLY A 203 -14.05 4.29 -2.53
N SER A 204 -12.78 4.57 -2.77
CA SER A 204 -11.92 5.25 -1.81
C SER A 204 -10.96 6.21 -2.50
N TRP A 205 -10.44 7.14 -1.72
CA TRP A 205 -9.38 8.03 -2.14
C TRP A 205 -8.35 8.19 -1.03
N LEU A 206 -7.12 8.48 -1.43
CA LEU A 206 -5.97 8.74 -0.57
C LEU A 206 -5.22 9.94 -1.14
N ILE A 207 -4.90 10.90 -0.28
CA ILE A 207 -4.00 12.01 -0.58
C ILE A 207 -2.94 12.03 0.51
N ALA A 208 -1.67 12.01 0.13
CA ALA A 208 -0.55 12.10 1.05
C ALA A 208 0.45 13.13 0.57
N ALA A 209 0.80 14.07 1.44
CA ALA A 209 1.74 15.14 1.18
C ALA A 209 2.89 15.11 2.18
N ARG A 210 4.08 15.50 1.73
CA ARG A 210 5.27 15.63 2.58
C ARG A 210 6.03 16.88 2.21
N ARG A 211 6.55 17.59 3.22
CA ARG A 211 7.39 18.78 3.04
C ARG A 211 8.55 18.75 4.02
N SER A 212 9.76 19.04 3.55
CA SER A 212 10.92 19.24 4.40
C SER A 212 11.10 20.67 4.86
N TYR A 213 11.85 20.84 5.95
CA TYR A 213 12.14 22.13 6.57
C TYR A 213 13.62 22.46 6.66
N ALA A 214 14.48 21.79 5.87
CA ALA A 214 15.93 22.01 5.94
C ALA A 214 16.31 23.48 5.67
N ASP A 215 15.55 24.17 4.82
CA ASP A 215 15.65 25.62 4.57
C ASP A 215 15.36 26.49 5.81
N LEU A 216 14.45 26.06 6.69
CA LEU A 216 14.15 26.77 7.93
C LEU A 216 15.30 26.67 8.94
N PHE A 217 15.96 25.51 9.01
CA PHE A 217 17.16 25.35 9.85
C PHE A 217 18.34 26.14 9.32
N ALA A 218 18.52 26.16 7.99
CA ALA A 218 19.56 26.94 7.34
C ALA A 218 19.44 28.42 7.73
N LYS A 219 18.22 28.99 7.67
CA LYS A 219 17.91 30.37 8.09
C LYS A 219 18.18 30.69 9.55
N ALA A 220 18.15 29.69 10.42
CA ALA A 220 18.45 29.84 11.85
C ALA A 220 19.95 29.86 12.15
N SER A 221 20.81 29.58 11.16
CA SER A 221 22.26 29.64 11.31
C SER A 221 22.77 31.08 11.47
N SER A 222 23.80 31.25 12.29
CA SER A 222 24.56 32.50 12.42
C SER A 222 25.54 32.73 11.25
N ASP A 223 25.84 31.68 10.49
CA ASP A 223 26.70 31.74 9.31
C ASP A 223 25.92 32.30 8.10
N PRO A 224 26.33 33.42 7.50
CA PRO A 224 25.67 34.04 6.35
C PRO A 224 25.54 33.10 5.13
N ASP A 225 26.53 32.23 4.90
CA ASP A 225 26.56 31.35 3.74
C ASP A 225 25.52 30.22 3.88
N ILE A 226 25.35 29.73 5.11
CA ILE A 226 24.33 28.73 5.44
C ILE A 226 22.95 29.39 5.50
N LYS A 227 22.85 30.60 6.06
CA LYS A 227 21.59 31.33 6.20
C LYS A 227 20.91 31.64 4.87
N ASN A 228 21.71 31.88 3.84
CA ASN A 228 21.24 32.14 2.48
C ASN A 228 21.05 30.86 1.65
N SER A 229 21.29 29.68 2.24
CA SER A 229 21.04 28.41 1.57
C SER A 229 19.55 28.08 1.52
N ILE A 230 19.11 27.60 0.37
CA ILE A 230 17.76 27.10 0.14
C ILE A 230 17.88 25.60 -0.09
N ALA A 231 17.26 24.77 0.74
CA ALA A 231 17.21 23.34 0.54
C ALA A 231 15.88 22.80 1.06
N TYR A 232 14.92 22.56 0.16
CA TYR A 232 13.68 21.90 0.54
C TYR A 232 13.10 21.10 -0.61
N PHE A 233 12.33 20.08 -0.27
CA PHE A 233 11.48 19.37 -1.20
C PHE A 233 10.06 19.29 -0.68
N TYR A 234 9.15 19.05 -1.61
CA TYR A 234 7.80 18.65 -1.31
C TYR A 234 7.35 17.57 -2.29
N ASP A 235 6.55 16.64 -1.79
CA ASP A 235 5.89 15.63 -2.60
C ASP A 235 4.41 15.51 -2.26
N LEU A 236 3.66 15.06 -3.26
CA LEU A 236 2.23 14.83 -3.22
C LEU A 236 1.95 13.51 -3.95
N ASN A 237 1.26 12.63 -3.26
CA ASN A 237 0.73 11.37 -3.75
C ASN A 237 -0.79 11.46 -3.69
N ALA A 238 -1.46 11.06 -4.77
CA ALA A 238 -2.91 11.01 -4.80
C ALA A 238 -3.35 9.73 -5.51
N LYS A 239 -4.34 9.04 -4.96
CA LYS A 239 -4.93 7.86 -5.56
C LYS A 239 -6.42 7.80 -5.27
N ALA A 240 -7.20 7.42 -6.26
CA ALA A 240 -8.64 7.22 -6.16
C ALA A 240 -9.01 5.91 -6.85
N THR A 241 -9.80 5.10 -6.16
CA THR A 241 -10.27 3.80 -6.64
C THR A 241 -11.79 3.78 -6.59
N LYS A 242 -12.44 3.45 -7.71
CA LYS A 242 -13.89 3.37 -7.82
C LYS A 242 -14.31 2.03 -8.43
N PRO A 243 -14.90 1.12 -7.64
CA PRO A 243 -15.59 -0.05 -8.16
C PRO A 243 -16.79 0.37 -9.01
N LEU A 244 -16.91 -0.20 -10.21
CA LEU A 244 -18.03 -0.02 -11.15
C LEU A 244 -18.96 -1.23 -11.15
N GLY A 245 -19.06 -1.94 -10.02
CA GLY A 245 -19.83 -3.17 -9.90
C GLY A 245 -19.27 -4.27 -10.79
N ASP A 246 -20.14 -4.91 -11.57
CA ASP A 246 -19.77 -6.00 -12.49
C ASP A 246 -18.94 -5.53 -13.70
N HIS A 247 -18.81 -4.22 -13.89
CA HIS A 247 -18.02 -3.66 -14.99
C HIS A 247 -16.53 -3.50 -14.65
N GLY A 248 -16.12 -3.85 -13.42
CA GLY A 248 -14.74 -3.83 -12.93
C GLY A 248 -14.41 -2.60 -12.09
N THR A 249 -13.14 -2.18 -12.05
CA THR A 249 -12.67 -1.12 -11.15
C THR A 249 -11.87 -0.07 -11.92
N LEU A 250 -12.16 1.20 -11.67
CA LEU A 250 -11.39 2.33 -12.16
C LEU A 250 -10.42 2.82 -11.08
N VAL A 251 -9.15 2.97 -11.43
CA VAL A 251 -8.09 3.49 -10.55
C VAL A 251 -7.43 4.68 -11.24
N ALA A 252 -7.35 5.80 -10.54
CA ALA A 252 -6.57 6.96 -10.95
C ALA A 252 -5.52 7.23 -9.87
N SER A 253 -4.26 7.34 -10.25
CA SER A 253 -3.16 7.61 -9.33
C SER A 253 -2.20 8.67 -9.89
N GLY A 254 -1.52 9.36 -8.98
CA GLY A 254 -0.66 10.47 -9.30
C GLY A 254 0.42 10.69 -8.26
N PHE A 255 1.57 11.17 -8.75
CA PHE A 255 2.72 11.56 -7.96
C PHE A 255 3.30 12.87 -8.50
N LEU A 256 3.56 13.81 -7.61
CA LEU A 256 4.26 15.05 -7.87
C LEU A 256 5.34 15.22 -6.80
N GLY A 257 6.60 15.32 -7.22
CA GLY A 257 7.72 15.64 -6.34
C GLY A 257 8.49 16.81 -6.92
N ARG A 258 8.90 17.76 -6.08
CA ARG A 258 9.77 18.88 -6.46
C ARG A 258 10.82 19.15 -5.39
N ASP A 259 12.02 19.43 -5.86
CA ASP A 259 13.19 19.81 -5.09
C ASP A 259 13.64 21.20 -5.50
N ARG A 260 14.06 22.00 -4.51
CA ARG A 260 14.71 23.29 -4.69
C ARG A 260 15.97 23.31 -3.85
N PHE A 261 17.08 23.65 -4.49
CA PHE A 261 18.37 23.78 -3.84
C PHE A 261 19.11 25.03 -4.35
N GLY A 262 19.85 25.70 -3.48
CA GLY A 262 20.60 26.89 -3.83
C GLY A 262 21.45 27.41 -2.67
N ALA A 263 22.40 28.28 -2.99
CA ALA A 263 23.32 28.90 -2.04
C ALA A 263 23.42 30.39 -2.38
N GLY A 264 22.60 31.21 -1.71
CA GLY A 264 22.51 32.66 -1.97
C GLY A 264 22.35 32.98 -3.45
N ASP A 265 23.11 33.98 -3.91
CA ASP A 265 23.13 34.43 -5.30
C ASP A 265 24.08 33.61 -6.20
N MET A 266 24.82 32.66 -5.64
CA MET A 266 25.82 31.90 -6.40
C MET A 266 25.16 30.91 -7.36
N PHE A 267 24.10 30.23 -6.89
CA PHE A 267 23.45 29.18 -7.65
C PHE A 267 22.07 28.84 -7.10
N SER A 268 21.13 28.57 -8.01
CA SER A 268 19.85 27.94 -7.71
C SER A 268 19.54 26.89 -8.77
N ALA A 269 19.06 25.74 -8.31
CA ALA A 269 18.48 24.72 -9.18
C ALA A 269 17.22 24.11 -8.56
N GLY A 270 16.41 23.56 -9.44
CA GLY A 270 15.22 22.82 -9.07
C GLY A 270 15.09 21.59 -9.93
N TRP A 271 14.51 20.56 -9.34
CA TRP A 271 14.24 19.31 -10.04
C TRP A 271 12.84 18.83 -9.68
N GLY A 272 12.16 18.13 -10.58
CA GLY A 272 10.80 17.70 -10.32
C GLY A 272 10.35 16.55 -11.19
N THR A 273 9.46 15.74 -10.64
CA THR A 273 8.81 14.63 -11.33
C THR A 273 7.31 14.73 -11.13
N SER A 274 6.55 14.64 -12.21
CA SER A 274 5.10 14.53 -12.19
C SER A 274 4.67 13.35 -13.04
N ARG A 275 3.92 12.42 -12.45
CA ARG A 275 3.35 11.24 -13.13
C ARG A 275 1.90 11.06 -12.73
N GLY A 276 1.09 10.63 -13.68
CA GLY A 276 -0.30 10.24 -13.44
C GLY A 276 -0.62 9.00 -14.26
N ARG A 277 -1.52 8.17 -13.74
CA ARG A 277 -2.02 6.98 -14.42
C ARG A 277 -3.51 6.83 -14.16
N CYS A 278 -4.24 6.45 -15.20
CA CYS A 278 -5.62 5.99 -15.09
C CYS A 278 -5.69 4.59 -15.68
N ALA A 279 -6.32 3.66 -14.97
CA ALA A 279 -6.57 2.31 -15.46
C ALA A 279 -7.96 1.83 -15.08
N GLY A 280 -8.53 0.99 -15.94
CA GLY A 280 -9.78 0.30 -15.69
C GLY A 280 -9.59 -1.19 -15.87
N THR A 281 -10.07 -2.00 -14.92
CA THR A 281 -10.26 -3.42 -15.14
C THR A 281 -11.69 -3.66 -15.64
N ARG A 282 -11.88 -4.66 -16.50
CA ARG A 282 -13.21 -5.17 -16.83
C ARG A 282 -13.35 -6.56 -16.21
N SER A 283 -14.43 -6.81 -15.48
CA SER A 283 -14.77 -8.18 -15.12
C SER A 283 -15.26 -8.88 -16.38
N CYS A 284 -14.45 -9.74 -16.97
CA CYS A 284 -14.97 -10.70 -17.93
C CYS A 284 -15.81 -11.69 -17.14
N ALA A 285 -17.13 -11.56 -17.20
CA ALA A 285 -18.04 -12.60 -16.77
C ALA A 285 -17.56 -13.90 -17.43
N ARG A 286 -17.12 -14.86 -16.61
CA ARG A 286 -16.71 -16.18 -17.08
C ARG A 286 -17.96 -16.79 -17.73
N ALA A 287 -18.02 -16.75 -19.06
CA ALA A 287 -19.03 -17.48 -19.81
C ALA A 287 -18.93 -18.93 -19.35
N SER A 288 -19.96 -19.41 -18.64
CA SER A 288 -20.09 -20.81 -18.29
C SER A 288 -20.23 -21.56 -19.60
N ILE A 289 -19.10 -22.08 -20.12
CA ILE A 289 -19.11 -23.05 -21.21
C ILE A 289 -19.98 -24.21 -20.69
N PRO A 290 -21.13 -24.50 -21.32
CA PRO A 290 -21.93 -25.65 -20.91
C PRO A 290 -21.05 -26.88 -21.12
N ARG A 291 -20.72 -27.58 -20.03
CA ARG A 291 -20.05 -28.88 -20.12
C ARG A 291 -20.97 -29.79 -20.93
N SER A 292 -20.62 -30.06 -22.19
CA SER A 292 -21.24 -31.12 -22.97
C SER A 292 -21.03 -32.42 -22.21
N ARG A 293 -22.10 -33.01 -21.67
CA ARG A 293 -22.06 -34.36 -21.12
C ARG A 293 -21.69 -35.31 -22.26
N SER A 294 -20.52 -35.92 -22.17
CA SER A 294 -20.17 -37.09 -22.99
C SER A 294 -21.16 -38.22 -22.68
N PRO A 295 -21.67 -38.95 -23.71
CA PRO A 295 -22.54 -40.10 -23.46
C PRO A 295 -21.76 -41.21 -22.73
N PRO A 296 -22.45 -42.03 -21.92
CA PRO A 296 -21.80 -43.12 -21.18
C PRO A 296 -21.31 -44.19 -22.16
N ALA A 297 -20.03 -44.57 -22.05
CA ALA A 297 -19.46 -45.69 -22.78
C ALA A 297 -20.00 -47.00 -22.19
N THR A 298 -20.86 -47.69 -22.94
CA THR A 298 -21.28 -49.06 -22.64
C THR A 298 -20.16 -50.00 -23.07
N THR A 299 -19.47 -50.62 -22.10
CA THR A 299 -18.53 -51.71 -22.36
C THR A 299 -19.29 -53.02 -22.18
N THR A 300 -19.60 -53.69 -23.28
CA THR A 300 -20.07 -55.07 -23.28
C THR A 300 -18.86 -55.97 -23.12
N ILE A 301 -18.82 -56.72 -22.03
CA ILE A 301 -17.85 -57.81 -21.82
C ILE A 301 -18.48 -59.07 -22.41
N ALA A 302 -17.77 -59.72 -23.32
CA ALA A 302 -18.08 -61.06 -23.81
C ALA A 302 -17.51 -62.13 -22.86
#